data_AF-A0A2E4PK36-F1
#
_entry.id   AF-A0A2E4PK36-F1
#
_cell.length_a   1.000
_cell.length_b   1.000
_cell.length_c   1.000
_cell.angle_alpha   90.00
_cell.angle_beta   90.00
_cell.angle_gamma   90.00
#
_symmetry.space_group_name_H-M   'P 1'
#
loop_
_entity.id
_entity.type
_entity.pdbx_description
1 polymer ?
#
loop_
_entity_poly.entity_id
_entity_poly.type
_entity_poly.pdbx_seq_one_letter_code
_entity_poly.pdbx_strand_id
1 'polypeptide(L)'
;MTAIQFHERVIHFKDWATILFVLSFLVIGINKNVFQARFAEFIKLAVSDKYTKIYKDTSNLRSGFTISMFFIQLVSLTFFILLFLKQFQYSKIQEGILFVQIFTFLAVFILSKYLVEKIIATTFKIEEFNEQFNLLKVSYRTYFGFLLLPINIILFYNPLWNKNWIYYMIIVILFLANLTTYIVALKIYQNLVLRKIFYFILYLCTLEIAPYYFIYYFITKN
;
A
#
# COMPACT_ATOMS: atom_id res chain seq x y z
N MET A 1 42.17 -28.14 24.93
CA MET A 1 41.83 -27.42 23.69
C MET A 1 40.32 -27.35 23.58
N THR A 2 39.73 -26.19 23.81
CA THR A 2 38.31 -25.94 23.55
C THR A 2 38.12 -25.91 22.04
N ALA A 3 37.31 -26.82 21.51
CA ALA A 3 37.01 -26.88 20.08
C ALA A 3 36.33 -25.57 19.68
N ILE A 4 36.95 -24.82 18.77
CA ILE A 4 36.38 -23.63 18.17
C ILE A 4 35.18 -24.09 17.33
N GLN A 5 33.96 -23.86 17.83
CA GLN A 5 32.75 -24.08 17.06
C GLN A 5 32.59 -22.95 16.05
N PHE A 6 32.91 -23.22 14.80
CA PHE A 6 32.54 -22.34 13.69
C PHE A 6 31.03 -22.37 13.54
N HIS A 7 30.35 -21.32 13.99
CA HIS A 7 29.03 -21.02 13.46
C HIS A 7 29.22 -20.58 12.02
N GLU A 8 28.80 -21.42 11.08
CA GLU A 8 28.64 -21.03 9.70
C GLU A 8 27.74 -19.78 9.72
N ARG A 9 28.31 -18.60 9.44
CA ARG A 9 27.47 -17.48 9.04
C ARG A 9 26.85 -17.94 7.74
N VAL A 10 25.62 -18.43 7.81
CA VAL A 10 24.80 -18.58 6.63
C VAL A 10 24.64 -17.15 6.13
N ILE A 11 25.51 -16.75 5.19
CA ILE A 11 25.36 -15.55 4.35
C ILE A 11 24.20 -15.90 3.42
N HIS A 12 23.01 -16.07 4.01
CA HIS A 12 21.78 -16.11 3.26
C HIS A 12 21.69 -14.73 2.62
N PHE A 13 21.50 -14.69 1.30
CA PHE A 13 21.22 -13.50 0.50
C PHE A 13 20.10 -12.64 1.13
N LYS A 14 20.40 -11.90 2.21
CA LYS A 14 19.54 -10.92 2.87
C LYS A 14 19.92 -9.50 2.47
N ASP A 15 21.07 -9.33 1.80
CA ASP A 15 21.62 -8.02 1.41
C ASP A 15 20.67 -7.24 0.50
N TRP A 16 19.97 -7.93 -0.42
CA TRP A 16 19.00 -7.30 -1.31
C TRP A 16 17.85 -6.63 -0.52
N ALA A 17 17.39 -7.25 0.57
CA ALA A 17 16.32 -6.70 1.41
C ALA A 17 16.83 -5.49 2.21
N THR A 18 18.05 -5.57 2.76
CA THR A 18 18.70 -4.44 3.44
C THR A 18 18.84 -3.24 2.51
N ILE A 19 19.29 -3.44 1.27
CA ILE A 19 19.43 -2.38 0.27
C ILE A 19 18.08 -1.70 0.00
N LEU A 20 16.99 -2.47 -0.14
CA LEU A 20 15.65 -1.91 -0.36
C LEU A 20 15.11 -1.13 0.85
N PHE A 21 15.38 -1.59 2.07
CA PHE A 21 15.01 -0.82 3.28
C PHE A 21 15.78 0.49 3.38
N VAL A 22 17.10 0.47 3.13
CA VAL A 22 17.92 1.69 3.10
C VAL A 22 17.43 2.64 2.03
N LEU A 23 17.15 2.15 0.81
CA LEU A 23 16.58 2.94 -0.27
C LEU A 23 15.24 3.58 0.15
N SER A 24 14.38 2.83 0.82
CA SER A 24 13.08 3.33 1.31
C SER A 24 13.27 4.47 2.31
N PHE A 25 14.21 4.36 3.25
CA PHE A 25 14.52 5.43 4.20
C PHE A 25 15.14 6.65 3.52
N LEU A 26 15.99 6.46 2.51
CA LEU A 26 16.52 7.58 1.72
C LEU A 26 15.40 8.35 1.03
N VAL A 27 14.44 7.66 0.40
CA VAL A 27 13.27 8.30 -0.23
C VAL A 27 12.42 9.04 0.81
N ILE A 28 12.18 8.45 1.99
CA ILE A 28 11.48 9.11 3.10
C ILE A 28 12.24 10.38 3.54
N GLY A 29 13.56 10.30 3.69
CA GLY A 29 14.42 11.41 4.08
C GLY A 29 14.41 12.56 3.08
N ILE A 30 14.49 12.24 1.78
CA ILE A 30 14.37 13.22 0.70
C ILE A 30 12.99 13.89 0.74
N ASN A 31 11.91 13.12 0.89
CA ASN A 31 10.55 13.67 0.98
C ASN A 31 10.39 14.60 2.18
N LYS A 32 10.94 14.23 3.34
CA LYS A 32 10.92 15.06 4.54
C LYS A 32 11.65 16.39 4.32
N ASN A 33 12.76 16.38 3.59
CA ASN A 33 13.58 17.58 3.37
C ASN A 33 12.97 18.49 2.28
N VAL A 34 12.64 17.93 1.12
CA VAL A 34 12.11 18.69 -0.02
C VAL A 34 10.67 19.18 0.22
N PHE A 35 9.84 18.35 0.86
CA PHE A 35 8.41 18.64 1.07
C PHE A 35 8.06 18.77 2.55
N GLN A 36 8.87 19.49 3.32
CA GLN A 36 8.79 19.56 4.78
C GLN A 36 7.38 19.87 5.32
N ALA A 37 6.74 20.95 4.82
CA ALA A 37 5.41 21.35 5.28
C ALA A 37 4.35 20.28 4.98
N ARG A 38 4.42 19.67 3.78
CA ARG A 38 3.50 18.62 3.37
C ARG A 38 3.72 17.33 4.15
N PHE A 39 4.96 16.95 4.40
CA PHE A 39 5.32 15.76 5.17
C PHE A 39 4.88 15.88 6.64
N ALA A 40 5.01 17.07 7.23
CA ALA A 40 4.55 17.34 8.60
C ALA A 40 3.03 17.17 8.76
N GLU A 41 2.25 17.60 7.76
CA GLU A 41 0.81 17.38 7.72
C GLU A 41 0.47 15.91 7.40
N PHE A 42 1.24 15.26 6.53
CA PHE A 42 1.05 13.85 6.16
C PHE A 42 1.22 12.90 7.35
N ILE A 43 2.21 13.11 8.22
CA ILE A 43 2.38 12.28 9.44
C ILE A 43 1.16 12.38 10.35
N LYS A 44 0.46 13.52 10.33
CA LYS A 44 -0.71 13.76 11.18
C LYS A 44 -2.02 13.28 10.53
N LEU A 45 -1.96 12.58 9.40
CA LEU A 45 -3.14 12.18 8.63
C LEU A 45 -4.10 11.23 9.38
N ALA A 46 -3.60 10.46 10.35
CA ALA A 46 -4.45 9.66 11.25
C ALA A 46 -5.18 10.49 12.32
N VAL A 47 -4.70 11.69 12.63
CA VAL A 47 -5.18 12.54 13.74
C VAL A 47 -5.94 13.77 13.23
N SER A 48 -5.59 14.26 12.04
CA SER A 48 -6.12 15.51 11.50
C SER A 48 -6.48 15.40 10.02
N ASP A 49 -7.68 15.85 9.68
CA ASP A 49 -8.13 16.02 8.29
C ASP A 49 -7.48 17.23 7.59
N LYS A 50 -6.54 17.93 8.24
CA LYS A 50 -5.91 19.13 7.69
C LYS A 50 -5.16 18.84 6.39
N TYR A 51 -4.45 17.71 6.31
CA TYR A 51 -3.78 17.29 5.08
C TYR A 51 -4.76 17.11 3.91
N THR A 52 -5.88 16.42 4.16
CA THR A 52 -6.86 16.09 3.10
C THR A 52 -7.62 17.33 2.64
N LYS A 53 -7.79 18.34 3.50
CA LYS A 53 -8.40 19.63 3.15
C LYS A 53 -7.46 20.56 2.39
N ILE A 54 -6.19 20.65 2.79
CA ILE A 54 -5.20 21.55 2.16
C ILE A 54 -4.74 21.01 0.81
N TYR A 55 -4.49 19.71 0.70
CA TYR A 55 -3.92 19.10 -0.50
C TYR A 55 -4.96 18.41 -1.39
N LYS A 56 -6.21 18.90 -1.38
CA LYS A 56 -7.30 18.35 -2.20
C LYS A 56 -7.12 18.58 -3.70
N ASP A 57 -6.24 19.48 -4.12
CA ASP A 57 -6.07 19.79 -5.54
C ASP A 57 -5.59 18.58 -6.34
N THR A 58 -6.20 18.38 -7.50
CA THR A 58 -5.93 17.22 -8.37
C THR A 58 -4.48 17.16 -8.87
N SER A 59 -3.82 18.31 -8.99
CA SER A 59 -2.39 18.43 -9.31
C SER A 59 -1.49 17.70 -8.31
N ASN A 60 -1.91 17.60 -7.05
CA ASN A 60 -1.15 16.89 -6.02
C ASN A 60 -1.12 15.37 -6.26
N LEU A 61 -2.02 14.80 -7.05
CA LEU A 61 -2.01 13.37 -7.36
C LEU A 61 -0.75 12.99 -8.16
N ARG A 62 -0.32 13.87 -9.08
CA ARG A 62 0.87 13.67 -9.92
C ARG A 62 2.12 14.34 -9.36
N SER A 63 2.05 14.88 -8.15
CA SER A 63 3.20 15.50 -7.50
C SER A 63 4.28 14.48 -7.17
N GLY A 64 5.54 14.92 -7.21
CA GLY A 64 6.69 14.08 -6.85
C GLY A 64 6.57 13.45 -5.46
N PHE A 65 5.96 14.16 -4.50
CA PHE A 65 5.69 13.65 -3.15
C PHE A 65 4.73 12.44 -3.16
N THR A 66 3.62 12.52 -3.90
CA THR A 66 2.65 11.41 -3.95
C THR A 66 3.26 10.19 -4.64
N ILE A 67 4.01 10.41 -5.73
CA ILE A 67 4.66 9.34 -6.50
C ILE A 67 5.73 8.63 -5.65
N SER A 68 6.59 9.39 -4.95
CA SER A 68 7.63 8.82 -4.10
C SER A 68 7.05 8.08 -2.88
N MET A 69 6.01 8.62 -2.24
CA MET A 69 5.29 7.95 -1.15
C MET A 69 4.53 6.72 -1.63
N PHE A 70 4.02 6.74 -2.87
CA PHE A 70 3.45 5.55 -3.51
C PHE A 70 4.48 4.45 -3.72
N PHE A 71 5.71 4.77 -4.09
CA PHE A 71 6.80 3.79 -4.16
C PHE A 71 7.08 3.14 -2.80
N ILE A 72 7.17 3.94 -1.72
CA ILE A 72 7.34 3.43 -0.34
C ILE A 72 6.20 2.47 0.03
N GLN A 73 4.97 2.84 -0.33
CA GLN A 73 3.79 2.00 -0.10
C GLN A 73 3.89 0.66 -0.82
N LEU A 74 4.31 0.64 -2.10
CA LEU A 74 4.49 -0.59 -2.87
C LEU A 74 5.52 -1.49 -2.20
N VAL A 75 6.71 -0.96 -1.91
CA VAL A 75 7.80 -1.72 -1.26
C VAL A 75 7.32 -2.32 0.06
N SER A 76 6.66 -1.54 0.90
CA SER A 76 6.16 -1.98 2.20
C SER A 76 5.10 -3.09 2.09
N LEU A 77 4.13 -2.96 1.19
CA LEU A 77 3.11 -4.00 0.97
C LEU A 77 3.72 -5.28 0.39
N THR A 78 4.65 -5.16 -0.56
CA THR A 78 5.36 -6.31 -1.12
C THR A 78 6.14 -7.07 -0.05
N PHE A 79 6.87 -6.37 0.83
CA PHE A 79 7.59 -7.02 1.93
C PHE A 79 6.64 -7.75 2.88
N PHE A 80 5.51 -7.14 3.21
CA PHE A 80 4.53 -7.77 4.08
C PHE A 80 3.96 -9.07 3.48
N ILE A 81 3.60 -9.06 2.19
CA ILE A 81 3.09 -10.26 1.50
C ILE A 81 4.18 -11.34 1.41
N LEU A 82 5.42 -10.96 1.10
CA LEU A 82 6.55 -11.89 1.08
C LEU A 82 6.73 -12.58 2.44
N LEU A 83 6.76 -11.81 3.52
CA LEU A 83 6.89 -12.32 4.89
C LEU A 83 5.72 -13.22 5.27
N PHE A 84 4.50 -12.84 4.90
CA PHE A 84 3.31 -13.66 5.09
C PHE A 84 3.42 -15.01 4.38
N LEU A 85 3.74 -15.02 3.08
CA LEU A 85 3.89 -16.27 2.31
C LEU A 85 4.99 -17.18 2.87
N LYS A 86 6.08 -16.60 3.34
CA LYS A 86 7.17 -17.33 3.99
C LYS A 86 6.71 -17.97 5.30
N GLN A 87 5.94 -17.25 6.12
CA GLN A 87 5.48 -17.76 7.41
C GLN A 87 4.58 -18.99 7.27
N PHE A 88 3.69 -18.99 6.28
CA PHE A 88 2.76 -20.09 6.05
C PHE A 88 3.30 -21.17 5.08
N GLN A 89 4.60 -21.10 4.76
CA GLN A 89 5.29 -22.05 3.87
C GLN A 89 4.64 -22.23 2.49
N TYR A 90 3.99 -21.18 1.98
CA TYR A 90 3.36 -21.19 0.65
C TYR A 90 4.34 -20.90 -0.50
N SER A 91 5.63 -20.71 -0.22
CA SER A 91 6.66 -20.45 -1.24
C SER A 91 7.85 -21.39 -1.11
N LYS A 92 8.24 -22.00 -2.23
CA LYS A 92 9.52 -22.71 -2.43
C LYS A 92 10.48 -21.92 -3.35
N ILE A 93 10.07 -20.74 -3.80
CA ILE A 93 10.81 -19.89 -4.75
C ILE A 93 11.81 -19.01 -3.98
N GLN A 94 12.95 -18.69 -4.60
CA GLN A 94 13.93 -17.76 -4.06
C GLN A 94 13.30 -16.40 -3.71
N GLU A 95 13.59 -15.88 -2.50
CA GLU A 95 12.92 -14.71 -1.91
C GLU A 95 12.99 -13.45 -2.77
N GLY A 96 14.14 -13.17 -3.38
CA GLY A 96 14.31 -11.99 -4.24
C GLY A 96 13.48 -12.06 -5.53
N ILE A 97 13.35 -13.24 -6.14
CA ILE A 97 12.53 -13.43 -7.35
C ILE A 97 11.04 -13.27 -6.99
N LEU A 98 10.61 -13.89 -5.89
CA LEU A 98 9.24 -13.77 -5.39
C LEU A 98 8.90 -12.30 -5.07
N PHE A 99 9.84 -11.55 -4.47
CA PHE A 99 9.66 -10.13 -4.20
C PHE A 99 9.40 -9.35 -5.49
N VAL A 100 10.22 -9.54 -6.53
CA VAL A 100 10.04 -8.86 -7.82
C VAL A 100 8.71 -9.21 -8.47
N GLN A 101 8.29 -10.49 -8.42
CA GLN A 101 6.98 -10.92 -8.95
C GLN A 101 5.81 -10.27 -8.21
N ILE A 102 5.84 -10.25 -6.88
CA ILE A 102 4.78 -9.63 -6.07
C ILE A 102 4.78 -8.10 -6.29
N PHE A 103 5.96 -7.48 -6.36
CA PHE A 103 6.10 -6.05 -6.60
C PHE A 103 5.51 -5.64 -7.95
N THR A 104 5.87 -6.35 -9.03
CA THR A 104 5.37 -6.05 -10.37
C THR A 104 3.87 -6.30 -10.46
N PHE A 105 3.37 -7.41 -9.90
CA PHE A 105 1.94 -7.69 -9.86
C PHE A 105 1.16 -6.61 -9.13
N LEU A 106 1.59 -6.21 -7.93
CA LEU A 106 0.95 -5.14 -7.16
C LEU A 106 1.00 -3.79 -7.87
N ALA A 107 2.14 -3.43 -8.46
CA ALA A 107 2.29 -2.17 -9.18
C ALA A 107 1.35 -2.12 -10.39
N VAL A 108 1.35 -3.16 -11.21
CA VAL A 108 0.47 -3.27 -12.39
C VAL A 108 -0.99 -3.26 -11.97
N PHE A 109 -1.37 -4.01 -10.93
CA PHE A 109 -2.75 -4.04 -10.44
C PHE A 109 -3.24 -2.67 -9.96
N ILE A 110 -2.42 -1.94 -9.21
CA ILE A 110 -2.82 -0.62 -8.70
C ILE A 110 -2.87 0.42 -9.83
N LEU A 111 -1.91 0.38 -10.76
CA LEU A 111 -1.88 1.31 -11.88
C LEU A 111 -3.00 1.04 -12.88
N SER A 112 -3.28 -0.23 -13.19
CA SER A 112 -4.39 -0.60 -14.08
C SER A 112 -5.73 -0.17 -13.48
N LYS A 113 -5.94 -0.39 -12.16
CA LYS A 113 -7.11 0.13 -11.46
C LYS A 113 -7.25 1.64 -11.63
N TYR A 114 -6.18 2.41 -11.37
CA TYR A 114 -6.20 3.87 -11.52
C TYR A 114 -6.54 4.31 -12.96
N LEU A 115 -5.99 3.64 -13.98
CA LEU A 115 -6.26 3.98 -15.39
C LEU A 115 -7.72 3.72 -15.77
N VAL A 116 -8.30 2.60 -15.36
CA VAL A 116 -9.71 2.29 -15.65
C VAL A 116 -10.64 3.27 -14.92
N GLU A 117 -10.35 3.61 -13.67
CA GLU A 117 -11.08 4.65 -12.93
C GLU A 117 -11.03 6.00 -13.67
N LYS A 118 -9.88 6.35 -14.24
CA LYS A 118 -9.70 7.58 -15.00
C LYS A 118 -10.52 7.59 -16.30
N ILE A 119 -10.52 6.50 -17.07
CA ILE A 119 -11.29 6.38 -18.33
C ILE A 119 -12.79 6.54 -18.07
N ILE A 120 -13.30 5.91 -17.01
CA ILE A 120 -14.69 6.05 -16.60
C ILE A 120 -14.97 7.51 -16.22
N ALA A 121 -14.10 8.12 -15.41
CA ALA A 121 -14.28 9.50 -14.98
C ALA A 121 -14.29 10.51 -16.14
N THR A 122 -13.44 10.33 -17.15
CA THR A 122 -13.43 11.16 -18.36
C THR A 122 -14.69 10.95 -19.19
N THR A 123 -15.18 9.72 -19.31
CA THR A 123 -16.39 9.38 -20.08
C THR A 123 -17.63 10.07 -19.50
N PHE A 124 -17.73 10.11 -18.18
CA PHE A 124 -18.87 10.70 -17.47
C PHE A 124 -18.67 12.18 -17.08
N LYS A 125 -17.58 12.82 -17.54
CA LYS A 125 -17.24 14.22 -17.20
C LYS A 125 -17.24 14.47 -15.69
N ILE A 126 -16.67 13.53 -14.93
CA ILE A 126 -16.57 13.57 -13.46
C ILE A 126 -15.11 13.55 -12.98
N GLU A 127 -14.17 13.93 -13.84
CA GLU A 127 -12.73 13.77 -13.64
C GLU A 127 -12.22 14.45 -12.37
N GLU A 128 -12.57 15.72 -12.12
CA GLU A 128 -12.13 16.43 -10.91
C GLU A 128 -12.54 15.70 -9.62
N PHE A 129 -13.79 15.26 -9.55
CA PHE A 129 -14.31 14.54 -8.40
C PHE A 129 -13.57 13.21 -8.19
N ASN A 130 -13.38 12.46 -9.28
CA ASN A 130 -12.71 11.17 -9.22
C ASN A 130 -11.22 11.31 -8.85
N GLU A 131 -10.52 12.32 -9.37
CA GLU A 131 -9.13 12.58 -9.03
C GLU A 131 -8.97 13.00 -7.56
N GLN A 132 -9.87 13.83 -7.03
CA GLN A 132 -9.90 14.20 -5.61
C GLN A 132 -10.17 12.98 -4.70
N PHE A 133 -11.13 12.15 -5.08
CA PHE A 133 -11.45 10.91 -4.37
C PHE A 133 -10.28 9.92 -4.40
N ASN A 134 -9.61 9.78 -5.55
CA ASN A 134 -8.44 8.94 -5.71
C ASN A 134 -7.25 9.44 -4.91
N LEU A 135 -7.02 10.76 -4.86
CA LEU A 135 -5.97 11.37 -4.06
C LEU A 135 -6.14 11.04 -2.57
N LEU A 136 -7.38 11.10 -2.07
CA LEU A 136 -7.71 10.74 -0.69
C LEU A 136 -7.33 9.28 -0.40
N LYS A 137 -7.84 8.34 -1.22
CA LYS A 137 -7.57 6.91 -1.07
C LYS A 137 -6.08 6.59 -1.11
N VAL A 138 -5.35 7.18 -2.07
CA VAL A 138 -3.90 6.99 -2.20
C VAL A 138 -3.17 7.57 -0.99
N SER A 139 -3.57 8.73 -0.46
CA SER A 139 -2.93 9.35 0.70
C SER A 139 -3.06 8.50 1.97
N TYR A 140 -4.25 7.97 2.26
CA TYR A 140 -4.42 7.05 3.39
C TYR A 140 -3.67 5.74 3.19
N ARG A 141 -3.74 5.14 1.99
CA ARG A 141 -3.04 3.88 1.70
C ARG A 141 -1.51 4.03 1.81
N THR A 142 -0.97 5.14 1.30
CA THR A 142 0.47 5.46 1.44
C THR A 142 0.86 5.70 2.89
N TYR A 143 -0.01 6.31 3.70
CA TYR A 143 0.21 6.48 5.14
C TYR A 143 0.30 5.13 5.87
N PHE A 144 -0.62 4.20 5.61
CA PHE A 144 -0.54 2.85 6.18
C PHE A 144 0.69 2.07 5.69
N GLY A 145 1.04 2.20 4.41
CA GLY A 145 2.27 1.62 3.86
C GLY A 145 3.53 2.16 4.55
N PHE A 146 3.58 3.46 4.82
CA PHE A 146 4.66 4.10 5.56
C PHE A 146 4.77 3.56 6.99
N LEU A 147 3.66 3.42 7.73
CA LEU A 147 3.66 2.84 9.08
C LEU A 147 4.01 1.35 9.10
N LEU A 148 3.66 0.61 8.05
CA LEU A 148 3.94 -0.82 7.93
C LEU A 148 5.44 -1.11 7.68
N LEU A 149 6.17 -0.16 7.09
CA LEU A 149 7.58 -0.34 6.75
C LEU A 149 8.49 -0.69 7.96
N PRO A 150 8.48 0.07 9.08
CA PRO A 150 9.27 -0.30 10.26
C PRO A 150 8.84 -1.65 10.87
N ILE A 151 7.55 -1.99 10.81
CA ILE A 151 7.03 -3.27 11.30
C ILE A 151 7.63 -4.42 10.47
N ASN A 152 7.66 -4.27 9.14
CA ASN A 152 8.28 -5.25 8.24
C ASN A 152 9.77 -5.45 8.51
N ILE A 153 10.51 -4.38 8.80
CA ILE A 153 11.94 -4.47 9.14
C ILE A 153 12.12 -5.30 10.42
N ILE A 154 11.32 -5.01 11.46
CA ILE A 154 11.39 -5.77 12.72
C ILE A 154 11.08 -7.24 12.47
N LEU A 155 10.03 -7.56 11.72
CA LEU A 155 9.64 -8.94 11.40
C LEU A 155 10.69 -9.66 10.54
N PHE A 156 11.33 -8.97 9.60
CA PHE A 156 12.31 -9.58 8.69
C PHE A 156 13.62 -9.98 9.40
N TYR A 157 14.10 -9.17 10.34
CA TYR A 157 15.35 -9.45 11.05
C TYR A 157 15.16 -10.20 12.38
N ASN A 158 13.97 -10.20 12.98
CA ASN A 158 13.72 -10.87 14.26
C ASN A 158 12.89 -12.16 14.09
N PRO A 159 13.52 -13.33 13.92
CA PRO A 159 12.80 -14.59 13.78
C PRO A 159 11.98 -14.97 15.02
N LEU A 160 12.34 -14.47 16.21
CA LEU A 160 11.60 -14.69 17.47
C LEU A 160 10.18 -14.09 17.44
N TRP A 161 9.97 -13.06 16.62
CA TRP A 161 8.69 -12.37 16.46
C TRP A 161 7.88 -12.95 15.29
N ASN A 162 8.41 -13.96 14.61
CA ASN A 162 7.77 -14.58 13.46
C ASN A 162 6.70 -15.61 13.91
N LYS A 163 5.67 -15.12 14.61
CA LYS A 163 4.53 -15.91 15.10
C LYS A 163 3.30 -15.67 14.23
N ASN A 164 2.56 -16.72 13.88
CA ASN A 164 1.37 -16.64 13.02
C ASN A 164 0.36 -15.58 13.49
N TRP A 165 0.14 -15.46 14.81
CA TRP A 165 -0.81 -14.51 15.38
C TRP A 165 -0.47 -13.04 15.06
N ILE A 166 0.81 -12.67 14.95
CA ILE A 166 1.21 -11.30 14.61
C ILE A 166 0.80 -10.94 13.18
N TYR A 167 0.95 -11.88 12.23
CA TYR A 167 0.50 -11.67 10.86
C TYR A 167 -1.02 -11.53 10.77
N TYR A 168 -1.78 -12.37 11.47
CA TYR A 168 -3.24 -12.24 11.53
C TYR A 168 -3.65 -10.88 12.11
N MET A 169 -3.00 -10.42 13.19
CA MET A 169 -3.26 -9.10 13.77
C MET A 169 -2.98 -7.97 12.78
N ILE A 170 -1.86 -8.00 12.05
CA ILE A 170 -1.53 -6.98 11.05
C ILE A 170 -2.55 -7.00 9.89
N ILE A 171 -2.99 -8.18 9.43
CA ILE A 171 -4.03 -8.30 8.39
C ILE A 171 -5.35 -7.67 8.87
N VAL A 172 -5.77 -7.95 10.10
CA VAL A 172 -6.99 -7.36 10.67
C VAL A 172 -6.87 -5.84 10.74
N ILE A 173 -5.72 -5.33 11.21
CA ILE A 173 -5.46 -3.88 11.27
C ILE A 173 -5.50 -3.25 9.88
N LEU A 174 -4.85 -3.86 8.88
CA LEU A 174 -4.86 -3.37 7.50
C LEU A 174 -6.27 -3.41 6.90
N PHE A 175 -7.05 -4.45 7.19
CA PHE A 175 -8.44 -4.55 6.74
C PHE A 175 -9.31 -3.44 7.35
N LEU A 176 -9.24 -3.25 8.66
CA LEU A 176 -9.95 -2.17 9.37
C LEU A 176 -9.53 -0.79 8.84
N ALA A 177 -8.23 -0.58 8.62
CA ALA A 177 -7.69 0.66 8.06
C ALA A 177 -8.26 1.00 6.67
N ASN A 178 -8.39 -0.01 5.78
CA ASN A 178 -9.01 0.17 4.48
C ASN A 178 -10.50 0.50 4.60
N LEU A 179 -11.22 -0.18 5.50
CA LEU A 179 -12.63 0.09 5.76
C LEU A 179 -12.84 1.51 6.29
N THR A 180 -12.02 1.95 7.26
CA THR A 180 -12.07 3.32 7.79
C THR A 180 -11.80 4.35 6.70
N THR A 181 -10.78 4.13 5.86
CA THR A 181 -10.48 5.02 4.73
C THR A 181 -11.68 5.18 3.81
N TYR A 182 -12.36 4.08 3.51
CA TYR A 182 -13.55 4.08 2.67
C TYR A 182 -14.71 4.87 3.30
N ILE A 183 -14.99 4.64 4.59
CA ILE A 183 -16.02 5.36 5.33
C ILE A 183 -15.72 6.86 5.40
N VAL A 184 -14.47 7.23 5.68
CA VAL A 184 -14.03 8.64 5.71
C VAL A 184 -14.19 9.29 4.34
N ALA A 185 -13.79 8.59 3.27
CA ALA A 185 -13.96 9.09 1.90
C ALA A 185 -15.43 9.31 1.55
N LEU A 186 -16.32 8.37 1.92
CA LEU A 186 -17.76 8.53 1.74
C LEU A 186 -18.33 9.71 2.52
N LYS A 187 -17.91 9.91 3.77
CA LYS A 187 -18.38 11.04 4.60
C LYS A 187 -17.95 12.39 4.04
N ILE A 188 -16.70 12.53 3.63
CA ILE A 188 -16.17 13.80 3.09
C ILE A 188 -16.89 14.18 1.79
N TYR A 189 -17.17 13.21 0.94
CA TYR A 189 -17.74 13.44 -0.38
C TYR A 189 -19.24 13.16 -0.47
N GLN A 190 -19.95 13.00 0.66
CA GLN A 190 -21.35 12.56 0.72
C GLN A 190 -22.28 13.38 -0.19
N ASN A 191 -22.25 14.71 -0.11
CA ASN A 191 -23.12 15.56 -0.93
C ASN A 191 -22.83 15.44 -2.44
N LEU A 192 -21.57 15.21 -2.80
CA LEU A 192 -21.13 15.05 -4.19
C LEU A 192 -21.48 13.67 -4.73
N VAL A 193 -21.36 12.63 -3.90
CA VAL A 193 -21.77 11.25 -4.20
C VAL A 193 -23.29 11.17 -4.37
N LEU A 194 -24.06 11.80 -3.48
CA LEU A 194 -25.53 11.83 -3.55
C LEU A 194 -26.04 12.45 -4.87
N ARG A 195 -25.36 13.48 -5.37
CA ARG A 195 -25.68 14.10 -6.66
C ARG A 195 -25.40 13.19 -7.87
N LYS A 196 -24.54 12.18 -7.72
CA LYS A 196 -24.09 11.28 -8.79
C LYS A 196 -24.18 9.80 -8.39
N ILE A 197 -25.21 9.41 -7.64
CA ILE A 197 -25.40 8.06 -7.06
C ILE A 197 -25.28 6.95 -8.11
N PHE A 198 -25.91 7.11 -9.28
CA PHE A 198 -25.90 6.05 -10.29
C PHE A 198 -24.48 5.75 -10.80
N TYR A 199 -23.68 6.80 -11.01
CA TYR A 199 -22.27 6.68 -11.41
C TYR A 199 -21.40 6.10 -10.31
N PHE A 200 -21.68 6.44 -9.06
CA PHE A 200 -20.99 5.89 -7.90
C PHE A 200 -21.26 4.38 -7.75
N ILE A 201 -22.51 3.94 -7.94
CA ILE A 201 -22.88 2.52 -7.91
C ILE A 201 -22.19 1.74 -9.04
N LEU A 202 -22.21 2.27 -10.27
CA LEU A 202 -21.53 1.64 -11.41
C LEU A 202 -20.02 1.51 -11.15
N TYR A 203 -19.39 2.56 -10.61
CA TYR A 203 -17.98 2.53 -10.18
C TYR A 203 -17.71 1.40 -9.15
N LEU A 204 -18.51 1.34 -8.09
CA LEU A 204 -18.32 0.41 -6.97
C LEU A 204 -18.49 -1.05 -7.44
N CYS A 205 -19.52 -1.31 -8.24
CA CYS A 205 -19.79 -2.64 -8.78
C CYS A 205 -18.71 -3.10 -9.77
N THR A 206 -18.27 -2.25 -10.70
CA THR A 206 -17.37 -2.67 -11.79
C THR A 206 -15.90 -2.70 -11.39
N LEU A 207 -15.44 -1.80 -10.53
CA LEU A 207 -14.00 -1.65 -10.24
C LEU A 207 -13.58 -2.09 -8.85
N GLU A 208 -14.49 -2.09 -7.88
CA GLU A 208 -14.19 -2.61 -6.55
C GLU A 208 -14.70 -4.02 -6.35
N ILE A 209 -15.95 -4.35 -6.72
CA ILE A 209 -16.54 -5.66 -6.42
C ILE A 209 -16.20 -6.71 -7.50
N ALA A 210 -16.33 -6.37 -8.78
CA ALA A 210 -16.17 -7.33 -9.88
C ALA A 210 -14.80 -8.05 -9.92
N PRO A 211 -13.65 -7.41 -9.64
CA PRO A 211 -12.36 -8.11 -9.63
C PRO A 211 -12.30 -9.22 -8.57
N TYR A 212 -12.85 -9.00 -7.38
CA TYR A 212 -12.89 -10.02 -6.33
C TYR A 212 -13.83 -11.17 -6.69
N TYR A 213 -14.96 -10.87 -7.35
CA TYR A 213 -15.87 -11.89 -7.85
C TYR A 213 -15.19 -12.77 -8.92
N PHE A 214 -14.43 -12.18 -9.84
CA PHE A 214 -13.66 -12.91 -10.84
C PHE A 214 -12.59 -13.81 -10.21
N ILE A 215 -11.85 -13.32 -9.22
CA ILE A 215 -10.84 -14.11 -8.49
C ILE A 215 -11.52 -15.29 -7.77
N TYR A 216 -12.61 -15.04 -7.05
CA TYR A 216 -13.37 -16.11 -6.38
C TYR A 216 -13.85 -17.18 -7.36
N TYR A 217 -14.43 -16.77 -8.49
CA TYR A 217 -14.90 -17.68 -9.53
C TYR A 217 -13.76 -18.51 -10.14
N PHE A 218 -12.60 -17.88 -10.39
CA PHE A 218 -11.42 -18.57 -10.91
C PHE A 218 -10.88 -19.62 -9.93
N ILE A 219 -10.86 -19.30 -8.62
CA ILE A 219 -10.40 -20.23 -7.57
C ILE A 219 -11.39 -21.38 -7.35
N THR A 220 -12.70 -21.15 -7.44
CA THR A 220 -13.70 -22.22 -7.18
C THR A 220 -13.92 -23.15 -8.37
N LYS A 221 -13.59 -22.71 -9.59
CA LYS A 221 -13.76 -23.50 -10.80
C LYS A 221 -12.51 -24.30 -11.20
N ASN A 222 -11.39 -24.09 -10.50
CA ASN A 222 -10.10 -24.73 -10.74
C ASN A 222 -9.67 -25.55 -9.52
#